data_AF-A0A2E3LVI9-F1
#
_entry.id   AF-A0A2E3LVI9-F1
#
_cell.length_a   1.000
_cell.length_b   1.000
_cell.length_c   1.000
_cell.angle_alpha   90.00
_cell.angle_beta   90.00
_cell.angle_gamma   90.00
#
_symmetry.space_group_name_H-M   'P 1'
#
loop_
_entity.id
_entity.type
_entity.pdbx_description
1 polymer ?
#
loop_
_entity_poly.entity_id
_entity_poly.type
_entity_poly.pdbx_seq_one_letter_code
_entity_poly.pdbx_strand_id
1 'polypeptide(L)'
;MTEYFFKETKEKIKKNTLALNWALEGIKMGMDKRLTPIERYFFYQPLVKSACLNHQKLADQLMKHLCKVTPEEQKVVFERLRQSCHKDL
;
A
#
# COMPACT_ATOMS: atom_id res chain seq x y z
N MET A 1 -26.53 -21.91 1.82
CA MET A 1 -25.98 -20.55 1.60
C MET A 1 -24.54 -20.45 2.13
N THR A 2 -23.63 -21.34 1.70
CA THR A 2 -22.26 -21.43 2.26
C THR A 2 -21.17 -21.58 1.19
N GLU A 3 -21.54 -21.73 -0.09
CA GLU A 3 -20.56 -21.89 -1.18
C GLU A 3 -20.13 -20.58 -1.87
N TYR A 4 -20.89 -19.49 -1.72
CA TYR A 4 -20.58 -18.21 -2.37
C TYR A 4 -19.40 -17.46 -1.71
N PHE A 5 -19.08 -17.73 -0.45
CA PHE A 5 -17.97 -17.08 0.26
C PHE A 5 -16.58 -17.66 -0.11
N PHE A 6 -16.51 -18.91 -0.58
CA PHE A 6 -15.25 -19.59 -0.88
C PHE A 6 -14.80 -19.50 -2.36
N LYS A 7 -15.65 -18.96 -3.23
CA LYS A 7 -15.36 -18.85 -4.67
C LYS A 7 -14.59 -17.57 -5.03
N GLU A 8 -14.69 -16.52 -4.23
CA GLU A 8 -13.88 -15.31 -4.38
C GLU A 8 -12.42 -15.47 -3.93
N THR A 9 -12.06 -16.64 -3.38
CA THR A 9 -10.96 -16.73 -2.43
C THR A 9 -9.62 -17.03 -3.08
N LYS A 10 -9.53 -17.71 -4.23
CA LYS A 10 -8.22 -18.04 -4.85
C LYS A 10 -7.69 -16.96 -5.78
N GLU A 11 -8.53 -16.39 -6.64
CA GLU A 11 -8.08 -15.36 -7.59
C GLU A 11 -7.74 -14.04 -6.89
N LYS A 12 -8.53 -13.64 -5.89
CA LYS A 12 -8.27 -12.44 -5.09
C LYS A 12 -6.98 -12.58 -4.29
N ILE A 13 -6.73 -13.76 -3.70
CA ILE A 13 -5.45 -14.06 -3.05
C ILE A 13 -4.30 -13.99 -4.06
N LYS A 14 -4.42 -14.64 -5.23
CA LYS A 14 -3.38 -14.64 -6.27
C LYS A 14 -3.08 -13.22 -6.76
N LYS A 15 -4.11 -12.40 -7.02
CA LYS A 15 -3.97 -10.98 -7.42
C LYS A 15 -3.32 -10.15 -6.32
N ASN A 16 -3.69 -10.34 -5.05
CA ASN A 16 -3.07 -9.65 -3.92
C ASN A 16 -1.60 -10.03 -3.75
N THR A 17 -1.24 -11.31 -3.92
CA THR A 17 0.15 -11.77 -3.89
C THR A 17 0.97 -11.18 -5.04
N LEU A 18 0.42 -11.14 -6.26
CA LEU A 18 1.09 -10.53 -7.41
C LEU A 18 1.31 -9.03 -7.20
N ALA A 19 0.30 -8.30 -6.74
CA ALA A 19 0.41 -6.87 -6.46
C ALA A 19 1.46 -6.57 -5.37
N LEU A 20 1.52 -7.40 -4.33
CA LEU A 20 2.54 -7.29 -3.28
C LEU A 20 3.95 -7.51 -3.85
N ASN A 21 4.13 -8.54 -4.67
CA ASN A 21 5.43 -8.84 -5.28
C ASN A 21 5.90 -7.69 -6.19
N TRP A 22 5.02 -7.18 -7.06
CA TRP A 22 5.33 -6.04 -7.92
C TRP A 22 5.65 -4.77 -7.15
N ALA A 23 4.93 -4.51 -6.06
CA ALA A 23 5.22 -3.37 -5.21
C ALA A 23 6.60 -3.49 -4.56
N LEU A 24 6.94 -4.67 -4.01
CA LEU A 24 8.24 -4.92 -3.40
C LEU A 24 9.39 -4.83 -4.41
N GLU A 25 9.24 -5.43 -5.60
CA GLU A 25 10.23 -5.34 -6.67
C GLU A 25 10.40 -3.91 -7.16
N GLY A 26 9.29 -3.19 -7.40
CA GLY A 26 9.34 -1.81 -7.86
C GLY A 26 9.95 -0.86 -6.83
N ILE A 27 9.71 -1.06 -5.53
CA ILE A 27 10.41 -0.32 -4.46
C ILE A 27 11.91 -0.63 -4.49
N LYS A 28 12.29 -1.90 -4.61
CA LYS A 28 13.71 -2.32 -4.68
C LYS A 28 14.42 -1.70 -5.89
N MET A 29 13.72 -1.56 -7.01
CA MET A 29 14.24 -0.93 -8.24
C MET A 29 14.12 0.61 -8.24
N GLY A 30 13.53 1.21 -7.20
CA GLY A 30 13.32 2.66 -7.10
C GLY A 30 12.29 3.22 -8.10
N MET A 31 11.40 2.38 -8.63
CA MET A 31 10.35 2.78 -9.58
C MET A 31 9.32 3.69 -8.93
N ASP A 32 9.04 3.50 -7.64
CA ASP A 32 8.17 4.35 -6.83
C ASP A 32 8.59 5.82 -6.90
N LYS A 33 9.89 6.10 -6.97
CA LYS A 33 10.43 7.46 -7.02
C LYS A 33 10.12 8.23 -8.31
N ARG A 34 9.65 7.55 -9.35
CA ARG A 34 9.24 8.16 -10.63
C ARG A 34 7.76 8.53 -10.65
N LEU A 35 7.00 8.04 -9.67
CA LEU A 35 5.56 8.26 -9.56
C LEU A 35 5.26 9.58 -8.83
N THR A 36 4.10 10.15 -9.15
CA THR A 36 3.51 11.27 -8.39
C THR A 36 3.17 10.83 -6.96
N PRO A 37 3.02 11.77 -6.01
CA PRO A 37 2.75 11.40 -4.62
C PRO A 37 1.50 10.52 -4.44
N ILE A 38 0.44 10.80 -5.17
CA ILE A 38 -0.82 10.03 -5.07
C ILE A 38 -0.67 8.62 -5.65
N GLU A 39 0.06 8.46 -6.74
CA GLU A 39 0.38 7.15 -7.32
C GLU A 39 1.24 6.32 -6.37
N ARG A 40 2.23 6.93 -5.69
CA ARG A 40 3.04 6.24 -4.66
C ARG A 40 2.18 5.73 -3.51
N TYR A 41 1.19 6.51 -3.07
CA TYR A 41 0.28 6.07 -2.03
C TYR A 41 -0.42 4.76 -2.42
N PHE A 42 -0.96 4.68 -3.64
CA PHE A 42 -1.56 3.44 -4.17
C PHE A 42 -0.53 2.33 -4.37
N PHE A 43 0.68 2.67 -4.79
CA PHE A 43 1.79 1.73 -4.96
C PHE A 43 2.15 1.00 -3.64
N TYR A 44 2.01 1.68 -2.49
CA TYR A 44 2.31 1.10 -1.18
C TYR A 44 1.14 0.34 -0.54
N GLN A 45 -0.08 0.45 -1.07
CA GLN A 45 -1.27 -0.22 -0.52
C GLN A 45 -1.13 -1.75 -0.38
N PRO A 46 -0.52 -2.49 -1.32
CA PRO A 46 -0.35 -3.93 -1.16
C PRO A 46 0.45 -4.31 0.08
N LEU A 47 1.41 -3.48 0.50
CA LEU A 47 2.22 -3.72 1.69
C LEU A 47 1.42 -3.49 2.98
N VAL A 48 0.56 -2.46 3.03
CA VAL A 48 -0.34 -2.19 4.16
C VAL A 48 -1.27 -3.38 4.41
N LYS A 49 -1.82 -3.95 3.34
CA LYS A 49 -2.77 -5.07 3.39
C LYS A 49 -2.09 -6.45 3.53
N SER A 50 -0.76 -6.48 3.58
CA SER A 50 -0.01 -7.72 3.75
C SER A 50 -0.17 -8.23 5.19
N ALA A 51 -0.30 -9.54 5.36
CA ALA A 51 -0.29 -10.18 6.68
C ALA A 51 1.11 -10.17 7.36
N CYS A 52 2.15 -9.74 6.63
CA CYS A 52 3.50 -9.66 7.19
C CYS A 52 3.72 -8.30 7.87
N LEU A 53 4.03 -8.32 9.16
CA LEU A 53 4.31 -7.11 9.94
C LEU A 53 5.47 -6.27 9.38
N ASN A 54 6.49 -6.91 8.78
CA ASN A 54 7.61 -6.19 8.18
C ASN A 54 7.18 -5.39 6.95
N HIS A 55 6.26 -5.91 6.13
CA HIS A 55 5.70 -5.17 4.99
C HIS A 55 4.88 -3.97 5.48
N GLN A 56 4.06 -4.15 6.52
CA GLN A 56 3.29 -3.06 7.11
C GLN A 56 4.19 -1.95 7.68
N LYS A 57 5.27 -2.32 8.38
CA LYS A 57 6.28 -1.36 8.87
C LYS A 57 6.96 -0.60 7.73
N LEU A 58 7.34 -1.31 6.66
CA LEU A 58 7.91 -0.70 5.47
C LEU A 58 6.93 0.30 4.82
N ALA A 59 5.66 -0.07 4.70
CA ALA A 59 4.62 0.83 4.18
C ALA A 59 4.48 2.10 5.03
N ASP A 60 4.45 1.99 6.37
CA ASP A 60 4.38 3.15 7.26
C ASP A 60 5.60 4.06 7.10
N GLN A 61 6.81 3.49 6.99
CA GLN A 61 8.03 4.27 6.74
C GLN A 61 7.97 5.01 5.38
N LEU A 62 7.54 4.33 4.32
CA LEU A 62 7.41 4.92 2.99
C LEU A 62 6.35 6.03 2.96
N MET A 63 5.21 5.84 3.63
CA MET A 63 4.16 6.85 3.74
C MET A 63 4.58 8.04 4.60
N LYS A 64 5.34 7.81 5.69
CA LYS A 64 5.96 8.91 6.46
C LYS A 64 6.89 9.75 5.59
N HIS A 65 7.73 9.10 4.79
CA HIS A 65 8.61 9.79 3.86
C HIS A 65 7.80 10.56 2.81
N LEU A 66 6.74 9.95 2.28
CA LEU A 66 5.83 10.58 1.32
C LEU A 66 5.24 11.89 1.88
N CYS A 67 4.72 11.89 3.11
CA CYS A 67 4.18 13.10 3.74
C CYS A 67 5.23 14.21 3.87
N LYS A 68 6.51 13.87 4.06
CA LYS A 68 7.60 14.86 4.17
C LYS A 68 7.98 15.49 2.82
N VAL A 69 7.87 14.74 1.73
CA VAL A 69 8.26 15.20 0.38
C VAL A 69 7.10 15.81 -0.41
N THR A 70 5.87 15.60 0.04
CA THR A 70 4.68 16.23 -0.52
C THR A 70 4.65 17.74 -0.20
N PRO A 71 4.24 18.62 -1.15
CA PRO A 71 4.03 20.05 -0.91
C PRO A 71 3.10 20.34 0.27
N GLU A 72 3.33 21.47 0.95
CA GLU A 72 2.64 21.84 2.20
C GLU A 72 1.11 21.82 2.05
N GLU A 73 0.60 22.27 0.90
CA GLU A 73 -0.82 22.37 0.59
C GLU A 73 -1.54 21.01 0.63
N GLN A 74 -0.80 19.93 0.40
CA GLN A 74 -1.33 18.57 0.32
C GLN A 74 -0.95 17.72 1.54
N LYS A 75 -0.07 18.18 2.43
CA LYS A 75 0.40 17.38 3.59
C LYS A 75 -0.74 16.87 4.45
N VAL A 76 -1.71 17.72 4.75
CA VAL A 76 -2.89 17.37 5.57
C VAL A 76 -3.67 16.20 4.96
N VAL A 77 -3.79 16.16 3.63
CA VAL A 77 -4.48 15.07 2.92
C VAL A 77 -3.69 13.77 3.05
N PHE A 78 -2.38 13.81 2.81
CA PHE A 78 -1.53 12.62 2.90
C PHE A 78 -1.39 12.07 4.32
N GLU A 79 -1.38 12.93 5.33
CA GLU A 79 -1.42 12.50 6.73
C GLU A 79 -2.72 11.79 7.08
N ARG A 80 -3.86 12.32 6.61
CA ARG A 80 -5.16 11.67 6.79
C ARG A 80 -5.22 10.32 6.07
N LEU A 81 -4.69 10.23 4.85
CA LEU A 81 -4.60 8.98 4.08
C LEU A 81 -3.71 7.94 4.78
N ARG A 82 -2.59 8.36 5.38
CA ARG A 82 -1.75 7.47 6.17
C ARG A 82 -2.50 6.96 7.42
N GLN A 83 -3.27 7.81 8.09
CA GLN A 83 -4.05 7.41 9.26
C GLN A 83 -5.20 6.46 8.91
N SER A 84 -5.85 6.60 7.75
CA SER A 84 -6.92 5.69 7.33
C SER A 84 -6.43 4.26 7.15
N CYS A 85 -5.18 4.08 6.71
CA CYS A 85 -4.58 2.76 6.52
C CYS A 85 -4.48 1.91 7.80
N HIS A 86 -4.53 2.53 8.99
CA HIS A 86 -4.49 1.83 10.28
C HIS A 86 -5.88 1.49 10.84
N LYS A 87 -6.97 2.02 10.25
CA LYS A 87 -8.34 1.79 10.72
C LYS A 87 -9.03 0.57 10.10
N ASP A 88 -8.48 0.05 9.00
CA ASP A 88 -9.02 -1.09 8.26
C ASP A 88 -8.39 -2.44 8.67
N LEU A 89 -7.66 -2.48 9.81
CA LEU A 89 -7.05 -3.68 10.40
C LEU A 89 -7.92 -4.24 11.54
#